data_AF-A0A370JYW0-F1
#
_entry.id   AF-A0A370JYW0-F1
#
_cell.length_a   1.000
_cell.length_b   1.000
_cell.length_c   1.000
_cell.angle_alpha   90.00
_cell.angle_beta   90.00
_cell.angle_gamma   90.00
#
_symmetry.space_group_name_H-M   'P 1'
#
loop_
_entity.id
_entity.type
_entity.pdbx_description
1 polymer ?
#
loop_
_entity_poly.entity_id
_entity_poly.type
_entity_poly.pdbx_seq_one_letter_code
_entity_poly.pdbx_strand_id
1 'polypeptide(L)'
;MLELRVGRPAEPAFLRRLQQGRVPRRVFLRWLGQKRHLLEADLALGGRLLLLGPQPHRLVWVNLLAFMVEELDWLAGLELPREPLFPSLRRHLSLQEDAYASGVVALWARKQVFFQPWNSLVPEGMPDWAFEAYLRWTGPEVKALLHDLGGLVLELLPELPSGALEAALEQALALEEGLGAAASKKA
;
A
#
# COMPACT_ATOMS: atom_id res chain seq x y z
N MET A 1 15.88 -8.76 -11.67
CA MET A 1 14.67 -7.94 -11.52
C MET A 1 13.50 -8.88 -11.71
N LEU A 2 12.73 -9.17 -10.66
CA LEU A 2 11.50 -9.96 -10.78
C LEU A 2 10.54 -9.16 -11.68
N GLU A 3 10.62 -9.37 -12.99
CA GLU A 3 9.47 -9.20 -13.86
C GLU A 3 8.51 -10.33 -13.51
N LEU A 4 7.93 -10.25 -12.30
CA LEU A 4 6.73 -10.99 -12.01
C LEU A 4 5.75 -10.53 -13.08
N ARG A 5 5.49 -11.42 -14.04
CA ARG A 5 4.28 -11.40 -14.86
C ARG A 5 3.09 -11.65 -13.93
N VAL A 6 2.94 -10.84 -12.88
CA VAL A 6 1.62 -10.49 -12.38
C VAL A 6 0.98 -9.86 -13.59
N GLY A 7 0.04 -10.56 -14.22
CA GLY A 7 -0.72 -10.01 -15.35
C GLY A 7 -1.08 -8.57 -14.98
N ARG A 8 -0.66 -7.63 -15.83
CA ARG A 8 -0.73 -6.17 -15.66
C ARG A 8 -1.69 -5.83 -14.51
N PRO A 9 -1.20 -5.47 -13.30
CA PRO A 9 -2.08 -5.22 -12.16
C PRO A 9 -3.16 -4.28 -12.68
N ALA A 10 -4.41 -4.75 -12.62
CA ALA A 10 -5.52 -3.99 -13.16
C ALA A 10 -5.44 -2.63 -12.49
N GLU A 11 -5.17 -1.57 -13.26
CA GLU A 11 -5.18 -0.23 -12.69
C GLU A 11 -6.50 -0.09 -11.95
N PRO A 12 -6.47 0.08 -10.61
CA PRO A 12 -7.70 0.04 -9.85
C PRO A 12 -8.65 1.06 -10.46
N ALA A 13 -9.89 0.67 -10.75
CA ALA A 13 -10.84 1.54 -11.44
C ALA A 13 -10.97 2.93 -10.79
N PHE A 14 -10.73 2.99 -9.47
CA PHE A 14 -10.60 4.21 -8.71
C PHE A 14 -9.49 5.16 -9.21
N LEU A 15 -8.28 4.66 -9.43
CA LEU A 15 -7.12 5.47 -9.78
C LEU A 15 -7.23 6.04 -11.20
N ARG A 16 -7.71 5.23 -12.15
CA ARG A 16 -8.06 5.73 -13.49
C ARG A 16 -9.10 6.84 -13.45
N ARG A 17 -10.14 6.68 -12.64
CA ARG A 17 -11.17 7.72 -12.48
C ARG A 17 -10.60 8.97 -11.81
N LEU A 18 -9.67 8.82 -10.87
CA LEU A 18 -9.00 9.94 -10.21
C LEU A 18 -8.19 10.75 -11.22
N GLN A 19 -7.39 10.08 -12.05
CA GLN A 19 -6.61 10.69 -13.12
C GLN A 19 -7.50 11.45 -14.13
N GLN A 20 -8.70 10.94 -14.41
CA GLN A 20 -9.68 11.58 -15.31
C GLN A 20 -10.47 12.72 -14.65
N GLY A 21 -10.18 13.08 -13.40
CA GLY A 21 -10.96 14.07 -12.64
C GLY A 21 -12.39 13.62 -12.30
N ARG A 22 -12.69 12.32 -12.39
CA ARG A 22 -14.03 11.72 -12.18
C ARG A 22 -14.25 11.19 -10.77
N VAL A 23 -13.34 11.47 -9.84
CA VAL A 23 -13.48 11.16 -8.42
C VAL A 23 -13.70 12.48 -7.66
N PRO A 24 -14.87 12.68 -7.05
CA PRO A 24 -15.10 13.85 -6.22
C PRO A 24 -14.11 13.92 -5.05
N ARG A 25 -13.68 15.12 -4.66
CA ARG A 25 -12.75 15.32 -3.53
C ARG A 25 -13.17 14.58 -2.27
N ARG A 26 -14.46 14.63 -1.91
CA ARG A 26 -15.01 13.92 -0.76
C ARG A 26 -14.78 12.41 -0.84
N VAL A 27 -14.92 11.81 -2.01
CA VAL A 27 -14.70 10.37 -2.22
C VAL A 27 -13.24 10.01 -2.02
N PHE A 28 -12.34 10.85 -2.53
CA PHE A 28 -10.90 10.68 -2.31
C PHE A 28 -10.51 10.82 -0.84
N LEU A 29 -11.01 11.82 -0.12
CA LEU A 29 -10.75 11.98 1.31
C LEU A 29 -11.29 10.81 2.15
N ARG A 30 -12.44 10.24 1.78
CA ARG A 30 -12.97 9.01 2.41
C ARG A 30 -12.05 7.82 2.20
N TRP A 31 -11.51 7.67 0.98
CA TRP A 31 -10.53 6.63 0.66
C TRP A 31 -9.22 6.84 1.45
N LEU A 32 -8.70 8.08 1.54
CA LEU A 32 -7.54 8.42 2.38
C LEU A 32 -7.77 8.11 3.86
N GLY A 33 -8.98 8.34 4.39
CA GLY A 33 -9.34 7.97 5.75
C GLY A 33 -9.14 6.47 6.04
N GLN A 34 -9.45 5.61 5.07
CA GLN A 34 -9.18 4.16 5.18
C GLN A 34 -7.71 3.83 5.00
N LYS A 35 -7.00 4.57 4.13
CA LYS A 35 -5.55 4.43 3.96
C LYS A 35 -4.78 4.76 5.23
N ARG A 36 -5.22 5.75 6.00
CA ARG A 36 -4.65 6.05 7.32
C ARG A 36 -4.68 4.82 8.24
N HIS A 37 -5.82 4.16 8.35
CA HIS A 37 -5.95 2.94 9.17
C HIS A 37 -5.09 1.78 8.67
N LEU A 38 -4.94 1.63 7.35
CA LEU A 38 -4.04 0.63 6.79
C LEU A 38 -2.57 0.97 7.08
N LEU A 39 -2.18 2.25 6.99
CA LEU A 39 -0.83 2.71 7.33
C LEU A 39 -0.51 2.54 8.82
N GLU A 40 -1.46 2.80 9.72
CA GLU A 40 -1.32 2.52 11.16
C GLU A 40 -1.05 1.03 11.41
N ALA A 41 -1.77 0.14 10.72
CA ALA A 41 -1.56 -1.30 10.82
C ALA A 41 -0.22 -1.75 10.22
N ASP A 42 0.16 -1.18 9.07
CA ASP A 42 1.45 -1.44 8.43
C ASP A 42 2.62 -0.95 9.31
N LEU A 43 2.46 0.18 10.00
CA LEU A 43 3.42 0.70 10.98
C LEU A 43 3.61 -0.28 12.14
N ALA A 44 2.50 -0.77 12.71
CA ALA A 44 2.55 -1.77 13.78
C ALA A 44 3.21 -3.08 13.30
N LEU A 45 2.86 -3.56 12.11
CA LEU A 45 3.49 -4.75 11.54
C LEU A 45 4.98 -4.54 11.28
N GLY A 46 5.37 -3.43 10.65
CA GLY A 46 6.77 -3.10 10.38
C GLY A 46 7.59 -3.01 11.66
N GLY A 47 7.03 -2.46 12.74
CA GLY A 47 7.67 -2.42 14.05
C GLY A 47 7.93 -3.82 14.62
N ARG A 48 6.97 -4.74 14.47
CA ARG A 48 7.18 -6.15 14.86
C ARG A 48 8.24 -6.83 13.98
N LEU A 49 8.17 -6.64 12.66
CA LEU A 49 9.12 -7.25 11.73
C LEU A 49 10.55 -6.72 11.94
N LEU A 50 10.72 -5.45 12.32
CA LEU A 50 12.02 -4.91 12.73
C LEU A 50 12.62 -5.66 13.93
N LEU A 51 11.79 -6.05 14.90
CA LEU A 51 12.23 -6.78 16.09
C LEU A 51 12.52 -8.25 15.81
N LEU A 52 11.74 -8.88 14.92
CA LEU A 52 11.88 -10.29 14.56
C LEU A 52 12.99 -10.54 13.53
N GLY A 53 13.23 -9.56 12.66
CA GLY A 53 14.13 -9.70 11.51
C GLY A 53 15.61 -9.76 11.89
N PRO A 54 16.44 -10.40 11.05
CA PRO A 54 17.88 -10.43 11.24
C PRO A 54 18.50 -9.03 11.07
N GLN A 55 19.69 -8.84 11.65
CA GLN A 55 20.38 -7.54 11.66
C GLN A 55 20.51 -6.87 10.28
N PRO A 56 20.83 -7.59 9.18
CA PRO A 56 20.98 -6.95 7.86
C PRO A 56 19.70 -6.27 7.35
N HIS A 57 18.51 -6.71 7.80
CA HIS A 57 17.23 -6.19 7.33
C HIS A 57 16.81 -4.89 8.03
N ARG A 58 17.45 -4.54 9.16
CA ARG A 58 17.01 -3.44 10.03
C ARG A 58 16.93 -2.09 9.34
N LEU A 59 17.89 -1.78 8.45
CA LEU A 59 17.88 -0.48 7.77
C LEU A 59 16.69 -0.34 6.81
N VAL A 60 16.33 -1.42 6.10
CA VAL A 60 15.14 -1.46 5.24
C VAL A 60 13.89 -1.17 6.06
N TRP A 61 13.78 -1.79 7.24
CA TRP A 61 12.67 -1.56 8.17
C TRP A 61 12.63 -0.14 8.72
N VAL A 62 13.77 0.43 9.13
CA VAL A 62 13.84 1.81 9.62
C VAL A 62 13.38 2.79 8.56
N ASN A 63 13.82 2.63 7.31
CA ASN A 63 13.42 3.48 6.20
C ASN A 63 11.92 3.36 5.90
N LEU A 64 11.39 2.13 5.92
CA LEU A 64 9.95 1.91 5.75
C LEU A 64 9.13 2.57 6.86
N LEU A 65 9.55 2.42 8.12
CA LEU A 65 8.88 3.00 9.28
C LEU A 65 8.92 4.53 9.23
N ALA A 66 10.06 5.12 8.89
CA ALA A 66 10.19 6.57 8.70
C ALA A 66 9.23 7.07 7.62
N PHE A 67 9.21 6.43 6.45
CA PHE A 67 8.26 6.75 5.38
C PHE A 67 6.80 6.69 5.87
N MET A 68 6.42 5.65 6.63
CA MET A 68 5.05 5.52 7.12
C MET A 68 4.69 6.59 8.17
N VAL A 69 5.63 7.00 9.01
CA VAL A 69 5.42 8.11 9.96
C VAL A 69 5.15 9.42 9.19
N GLU A 70 5.96 9.73 8.18
CA GLU A 70 5.77 10.93 7.36
C GLU A 70 4.41 10.92 6.63
N GLU A 71 3.99 9.76 6.13
CA GLU A 71 2.66 9.60 5.51
C GLU A 71 1.52 9.81 6.51
N LEU A 72 1.65 9.28 7.73
CA LEU A 72 0.65 9.45 8.78
C LEU A 72 0.56 10.90 9.25
N ASP A 73 1.69 11.60 9.36
CA ASP A 73 1.75 13.01 9.73
C ASP A 73 1.08 13.89 8.66
N TRP A 74 1.35 13.62 7.38
CA TRP A 74 0.66 14.28 6.28
C TRP A 74 -0.87 14.05 6.35
N LEU A 75 -1.31 12.80 6.52
CA LEU A 75 -2.73 12.46 6.64
C LEU A 75 -3.39 13.08 7.88
N ALA A 76 -2.64 13.28 8.98
CA ALA A 76 -3.13 13.94 10.19
C ALA A 76 -3.39 15.44 9.98
N GLY A 77 -2.67 16.07 9.04
CA GLY A 77 -2.91 17.45 8.61
C GLY A 77 -4.17 17.63 7.74
N LEU A 78 -4.80 16.55 7.29
CA LEU A 78 -5.99 16.60 6.45
C LEU A 78 -7.29 16.46 7.26
N GLU A 79 -8.34 17.18 6.83
CA GLU A 79 -9.70 16.97 7.34
C GLU A 79 -10.33 15.70 6.75
N LEU A 80 -9.93 14.53 7.29
CA LEU A 80 -10.42 13.23 6.84
C LEU A 80 -11.80 12.91 7.47
N PRO A 81 -12.80 12.48 6.69
CA PRO A 81 -14.08 12.02 7.21
C PRO A 81 -13.91 10.85 8.19
N ARG A 82 -14.63 10.92 9.32
CA ARG A 82 -14.72 9.80 10.27
C ARG A 82 -15.75 8.81 9.77
N GLU A 83 -15.30 7.67 9.25
CA GLU A 83 -16.16 6.59 8.79
C GLU A 83 -15.79 5.25 9.41
N PRO A 84 -16.77 4.34 9.59
CA PRO A 84 -16.46 2.97 9.95
C PRO A 84 -15.51 2.34 8.93
N LEU A 85 -14.66 1.42 9.39
CA LEU A 85 -13.79 0.63 8.51
C LEU A 85 -14.61 -0.06 7.42
N PHE A 86 -14.14 0.06 6.18
CA PHE A 86 -14.73 -0.65 5.05
C PHE A 86 -14.60 -2.18 5.26
N PRO A 87 -15.56 -2.98 4.77
CA PRO A 87 -15.53 -4.43 4.98
C PRO A 87 -14.25 -5.12 4.49
N SER A 88 -13.68 -4.67 3.36
CA SER A 88 -12.40 -5.18 2.84
C SER A 88 -11.25 -4.92 3.81
N LEU A 89 -11.16 -3.70 4.33
CA LEU A 89 -10.13 -3.32 5.30
C LEU A 89 -10.32 -4.08 6.62
N ARG A 90 -11.55 -4.18 7.14
CA ARG A 90 -11.82 -4.94 8.37
C ARG A 90 -11.38 -6.40 8.24
N ARG A 91 -11.71 -7.04 7.11
CA ARG A 91 -11.28 -8.42 6.84
C ARG A 91 -9.76 -8.50 6.80
N HIS A 92 -9.12 -7.58 6.10
CA HIS A 92 -7.66 -7.56 6.00
C HIS A 92 -6.99 -7.40 7.37
N LEU A 93 -7.44 -6.45 8.19
CA LEU A 93 -6.88 -6.21 9.53
C LEU A 93 -7.11 -7.35 10.52
N SER A 94 -8.02 -8.29 10.22
CA SER A 94 -8.22 -9.48 11.04
C SER A 94 -7.22 -10.61 10.75
N LEU A 95 -6.46 -10.50 9.66
CA LEU A 95 -5.41 -11.46 9.31
C LEU A 95 -4.17 -11.15 10.15
N GLN A 96 -3.62 -12.18 10.79
CA GLN A 96 -2.36 -12.07 11.52
C GLN A 96 -1.23 -12.74 10.73
N GLU A 97 -0.10 -12.05 10.69
CA GLU A 97 1.14 -12.55 10.12
C GLU A 97 2.17 -12.64 11.26
N ASP A 98 2.36 -13.86 11.76
CA ASP A 98 3.22 -14.12 12.93
C ASP A 98 4.65 -14.49 12.52
N ALA A 99 4.82 -15.08 11.33
CA ALA A 99 6.12 -15.44 10.80
C ALA A 99 6.78 -14.26 10.08
N TYR A 100 8.08 -14.08 10.30
CA TYR A 100 8.84 -12.99 9.68
C TYR A 100 8.73 -13.00 8.15
N ALA A 101 9.03 -14.13 7.50
CA ALA A 101 9.00 -14.26 6.05
C ALA A 101 7.62 -13.92 5.45
N SER A 102 6.54 -14.49 6.02
CA SER A 102 5.17 -14.20 5.57
C SER A 102 4.79 -12.73 5.77
N GLY A 103 5.17 -12.14 6.90
CA GLY A 103 4.92 -10.72 7.17
C GLY A 103 5.66 -9.78 6.21
N VAL A 104 6.92 -10.08 5.85
CA VAL A 104 7.67 -9.32 4.83
C VAL A 104 6.95 -9.36 3.49
N VAL A 105 6.57 -10.56 3.04
CA VAL A 105 5.92 -10.77 1.75
C VAL A 105 4.56 -10.10 1.69
N ALA A 106 3.76 -10.23 2.75
CA ALA A 106 2.46 -9.59 2.85
C ALA A 106 2.57 -8.06 2.77
N LEU A 107 3.55 -7.48 3.45
CA LEU A 107 3.76 -6.03 3.43
C LEU A 107 4.32 -5.54 2.09
N TRP A 108 5.33 -6.23 1.54
CA TRP A 108 5.86 -5.93 0.21
C TRP A 108 4.76 -5.99 -0.85
N ALA A 109 3.92 -7.04 -0.85
CA ALA A 109 2.84 -7.20 -1.81
C ALA A 109 1.86 -6.02 -1.73
N ARG A 110 1.50 -5.56 -0.52
CA ARG A 110 0.66 -4.37 -0.34
C ARG A 110 1.30 -3.11 -0.91
N LYS A 111 2.58 -2.85 -0.60
CA LYS A 111 3.27 -1.66 -1.13
C LYS A 111 3.39 -1.75 -2.65
N GLN A 112 3.73 -2.91 -3.18
CA GLN A 112 3.86 -3.14 -4.61
C GLN A 112 2.54 -2.88 -5.35
N VAL A 113 1.44 -3.51 -4.92
CA VAL A 113 0.12 -3.32 -5.54
C VAL A 113 -0.37 -1.88 -5.37
N PHE A 114 -0.07 -1.23 -4.25
CA PHE A 114 -0.46 0.14 -4.03
C PHE A 114 0.29 1.11 -4.94
N PHE A 115 1.63 1.09 -4.94
CA PHE A 115 2.47 2.10 -5.59
C PHE A 115 2.69 1.87 -7.09
N GLN A 116 2.64 0.63 -7.57
CA GLN A 116 2.90 0.35 -8.98
C GLN A 116 1.93 1.08 -9.92
N PRO A 117 0.60 1.13 -9.64
CA PRO A 117 -0.34 1.88 -10.46
C PRO A 117 -0.05 3.39 -10.48
N TRP A 118 0.38 3.99 -9.36
CA TRP A 118 0.73 5.43 -9.30
C TRP A 118 1.88 5.78 -10.24
N ASN A 119 2.90 4.92 -10.31
CA ASN A 119 4.06 5.11 -11.19
C ASN A 119 3.70 5.06 -12.69
N SER A 120 2.52 4.53 -13.03
CA SER A 120 2.03 4.46 -14.40
C SER A 120 1.07 5.61 -14.77
N LEU A 121 0.72 6.48 -13.80
CA LEU A 121 -0.19 7.59 -14.04
C LEU A 121 0.49 8.71 -14.81
N VAL A 122 -0.27 9.32 -15.72
CA VAL A 122 0.04 10.63 -16.28
C VAL A 122 -0.73 11.66 -15.46
N PRO A 123 -0.08 12.62 -14.80
CA PRO A 123 -0.76 13.55 -13.89
C PRO A 123 -1.69 14.55 -14.61
N GLU A 124 -1.61 14.65 -15.93
CA GLU A 124 -2.49 15.49 -16.73
C GLU A 124 -3.96 15.12 -16.51
N GLY A 125 -4.79 16.09 -16.11
CA GLY A 125 -6.20 15.90 -15.78
C GLY A 125 -6.48 15.50 -14.33
N MET A 126 -5.44 15.22 -13.53
CA MET A 126 -5.60 15.00 -12.09
C MET A 126 -6.00 16.30 -11.39
N PRO A 127 -7.00 16.28 -10.49
CA PRO A 127 -7.35 17.45 -9.71
C PRO A 127 -6.20 17.93 -8.81
N ASP A 128 -6.02 19.25 -8.66
CA ASP A 128 -4.95 19.84 -7.84
C ASP A 128 -4.89 19.29 -6.42
N TRP A 129 -6.07 19.04 -5.80
CA TRP A 129 -6.16 18.50 -4.45
C TRP A 129 -5.69 17.03 -4.31
N ALA A 130 -5.49 16.31 -5.42
CA ALA A 130 -4.94 14.96 -5.44
C ALA A 130 -3.45 14.94 -5.82
N PHE A 131 -2.93 16.06 -6.32
CA PHE A 131 -1.59 16.13 -6.89
C PHE A 131 -0.49 15.92 -5.85
N GLU A 132 -0.70 16.38 -4.61
CA GLU A 132 0.24 16.11 -3.52
C GLU A 132 0.41 14.60 -3.28
N ALA A 133 -0.68 13.83 -3.30
CA ALA A 133 -0.63 12.38 -3.16
C ALA A 133 0.15 11.71 -4.30
N TYR A 134 -0.02 12.22 -5.53
CA TYR A 134 0.78 11.77 -6.68
C TYR A 134 2.27 12.04 -6.46
N LEU A 135 2.67 13.23 -6.02
CA LEU A 135 4.08 13.56 -5.77
C LEU A 135 4.70 12.64 -4.70
N ARG A 136 4.01 12.45 -3.58
CA ARG A 136 4.48 11.60 -2.47
C ARG A 136 4.66 10.14 -2.88
N TRP A 137 3.76 9.62 -3.73
CA TRP A 137 3.73 8.19 -4.06
C TRP A 137 4.46 7.81 -5.36
N THR A 138 4.95 8.80 -6.11
CA THR A 138 5.76 8.58 -7.33
C THR A 138 7.22 9.04 -7.19
N GLY A 139 7.58 9.56 -6.01
CA GLY A 139 8.93 10.00 -5.68
C GLY A 139 9.98 8.89 -5.76
N PRO A 140 11.26 9.25 -5.96
CA PRO A 140 12.37 8.29 -6.02
C PRO A 140 12.54 7.46 -4.74
N GLU A 141 12.18 8.03 -3.58
CA GLU A 141 12.25 7.37 -2.27
C GLU A 141 11.35 6.13 -2.22
N VAL A 142 10.15 6.21 -2.80
CA VAL A 142 9.21 5.09 -2.90
C VAL A 142 9.78 3.98 -3.77
N LYS A 143 10.46 4.33 -4.87
CA LYS A 143 11.10 3.35 -5.77
C LYS A 143 12.24 2.61 -5.07
N ALA A 144 13.08 3.33 -4.32
CA ALA A 144 14.14 2.74 -3.52
C ALA A 144 13.57 1.81 -2.44
N LEU A 145 12.53 2.26 -1.72
CA LEU A 145 11.85 1.46 -0.71
C LEU A 145 11.29 0.13 -1.27
N LEU A 146 10.61 0.18 -2.43
CA LEU A 146 10.08 -1.00 -3.09
C LEU A 146 11.18 -1.95 -3.57
N HIS A 147 12.28 -1.41 -4.07
CA HIS A 147 13.44 -2.18 -4.47
C HIS A 147 14.02 -2.95 -3.26
N ASP A 148 14.25 -2.27 -2.15
CA ASP A 148 14.86 -2.86 -0.96
C ASP A 148 13.95 -3.93 -0.32
N LEU A 149 12.64 -3.67 -0.23
CA LEU A 149 11.66 -4.67 0.21
C LEU A 149 11.60 -5.87 -0.74
N GLY A 150 11.71 -5.63 -2.05
CA GLY A 150 11.79 -6.70 -3.05
C GLY A 150 13.03 -7.57 -2.89
N GLY A 151 14.16 -6.97 -2.49
CA GLY A 151 15.37 -7.67 -2.10
C GLY A 151 15.15 -8.62 -0.91
N LEU A 152 14.46 -8.15 0.14
CA LEU A 152 14.11 -8.99 1.29
C LEU A 152 13.20 -10.15 0.88
N VAL A 153 12.20 -9.90 0.03
CA VAL A 153 11.31 -10.97 -0.45
C VAL A 153 12.10 -12.04 -1.20
N LEU A 154 13.01 -11.63 -2.10
CA LEU A 154 13.86 -12.56 -2.85
C LEU A 154 14.71 -13.45 -1.95
N GLU A 155 15.28 -12.87 -0.90
CA GLU A 155 16.07 -13.62 0.10
C GLU A 155 15.21 -14.64 0.85
N LEU A 156 13.96 -14.29 1.17
CA LEU A 156 13.06 -15.10 1.98
C LEU A 156 12.21 -16.09 1.16
N LEU A 157 12.24 -16.03 -0.17
CA LEU A 157 11.50 -16.94 -1.05
C LEU A 157 11.67 -18.43 -0.70
N PRO A 158 12.88 -18.94 -0.36
CA PRO A 158 13.06 -20.35 -0.02
C PRO A 158 12.34 -20.79 1.27
N GLU A 159 12.01 -19.85 2.15
CA GLU A 159 11.33 -20.13 3.43
C GLU A 159 9.80 -20.16 3.30
N LEU A 160 9.27 -19.71 2.15
CA LEU A 160 7.84 -19.56 1.95
C LEU A 160 7.21 -20.83 1.35
N PRO A 161 5.95 -21.14 1.72
CA PRO A 161 5.16 -22.10 0.99
C PRO A 161 5.05 -21.73 -0.49
N SER A 162 4.98 -22.75 -1.35
CA SER A 162 4.69 -22.54 -2.77
C SER A 162 3.36 -21.78 -2.94
N GLY A 163 3.35 -20.75 -3.78
CA GLY A 163 2.18 -19.90 -4.03
C GLY A 163 1.94 -18.78 -3.01
N ALA A 164 2.77 -18.65 -1.96
CA ALA A 164 2.58 -17.62 -0.94
C ALA A 164 2.69 -16.19 -1.49
N LEU A 165 3.59 -15.98 -2.46
CA LEU A 165 3.80 -14.67 -3.09
C LEU A 165 2.57 -14.26 -3.91
N GLU A 166 2.07 -15.17 -4.74
CA GLU A 166 0.87 -14.97 -5.55
C GLU A 166 -0.35 -14.70 -4.65
N ALA A 167 -0.53 -15.50 -3.60
CA ALA A 167 -1.61 -15.31 -2.65
C ALA A 167 -1.53 -13.93 -1.94
N ALA A 168 -0.33 -13.49 -1.57
CA ALA A 168 -0.14 -12.17 -0.96
C ALA A 168 -0.48 -11.03 -1.92
N LEU A 169 -0.10 -11.14 -3.20
CA LEU A 169 -0.42 -10.17 -4.24
C LEU A 169 -1.93 -10.12 -4.53
N GLU A 170 -2.59 -11.28 -4.62
CA GLU A 170 -4.04 -11.36 -4.81
C GLU A 170 -4.80 -10.73 -3.64
N GLN A 171 -4.37 -11.01 -2.40
CA GLN A 171 -4.95 -10.39 -1.21
C GLN A 171 -4.78 -8.87 -1.20
N ALA A 172 -3.59 -8.38 -1.57
CA ALA A 172 -3.32 -6.96 -1.69
C ALA A 172 -4.21 -6.30 -2.77
N LEU A 173 -4.36 -6.95 -3.93
CA LEU A 173 -5.22 -6.45 -5.01
C LEU A 173 -6.70 -6.39 -4.59
N ALA A 174 -7.21 -7.45 -3.97
CA ALA A 174 -8.58 -7.51 -3.48
C ALA A 174 -8.85 -6.43 -2.41
N LEU A 175 -7.87 -6.12 -1.57
CA LEU A 175 -7.96 -5.03 -0.60
C LEU A 175 -8.10 -3.67 -1.31
N GLU A 176 -7.22 -3.37 -2.27
CA GLU A 176 -7.21 -2.10 -3.00
C GLU A 176 -8.49 -1.88 -3.81
N GLU A 177 -8.94 -2.90 -4.53
CA GLU A 177 -10.21 -2.85 -5.27
C GLU A 177 -11.40 -2.64 -4.34
N GLY A 178 -11.43 -3.36 -3.21
CA GLY A 178 -12.46 -3.23 -2.20
C GLY A 178 -12.50 -1.82 -1.59
N LEU A 179 -11.34 -1.24 -1.29
CA LEU A 179 -11.22 0.13 -0.78
C LEU A 179 -11.74 1.17 -1.78
N GLY A 180 -11.31 1.10 -3.04
CA GLY A 180 -11.74 2.03 -4.08
C GLY A 180 -13.23 1.91 -4.41
N ALA A 181 -13.76 0.69 -4.46
CA ALA A 181 -15.19 0.44 -4.69
C ALA A 181 -16.05 0.96 -3.53
N ALA A 182 -15.67 0.68 -2.28
CA ALA A 182 -16.42 1.11 -1.11
C ALA A 182 -16.39 2.64 -0.93
N ALA A 183 -15.25 3.29 -1.24
CA ALA A 183 -15.18 4.75 -1.28
C ALA A 183 -16.20 5.33 -2.28
N SER A 184 -16.37 4.69 -3.43
CA SER A 184 -17.26 5.17 -4.50
C SER A 184 -18.76 4.91 -4.26
N LYS A 185 -19.15 4.03 -3.32
CA LYS A 185 -20.55 3.58 -3.11
C LYS A 185 -21.46 4.54 -2.32
N LYS A 186 -20.92 5.58 -1.66
CA LYS A 186 -21.69 6.59 -0.91
C LYS A 186 -21.40 8.02 -1.38
N ALA A 187 -21.02 8.15 -2.65
CA ALA A 187 -20.71 9.41 -3.32
C ALA A 187 -21.97 10.02 -3.92
#